data_AF-A0A8J5G5D4-F1
#
_entry.id   AF-A0A8J5G5D4-F1
#
_cell.length_a   1.000
_cell.length_b   1.000
_cell.length_c   1.000
_cell.angle_alpha   90.00
_cell.angle_beta   90.00
_cell.angle_gamma   90.00
#
_symmetry.space_group_name_H-M   'P 1'
#
loop_
_entity.id
_entity.type
_entity.pdbx_description
1 polymer ?
#
loop_
_entity_poly.entity_id
_entity_poly.type
_entity_poly.pdbx_seq_one_letter_code
_entity_poly.pdbx_strand_id
1 'polypeptide(L)'
;MELACLAIDSGGDPAVIQGALDPTSLPVADVEGLKKDKCQLTSTPYGYRFMNWELNAYFAFLFELIAKRGPSVGLDVNLSRYDLFHGHLFIADSGRLGILVTSVFKE
;
A
#
# COMPACT_ATOMS: atom_id res chain seq x y z
N MET A 1 -9.13 7.87 -14.95
CA MET A 1 -9.02 9.19 -15.62
C MET A 1 -9.58 10.30 -14.74
N GLU A 2 -10.77 10.13 -14.16
CA GLU A 2 -11.38 11.13 -13.25
C GLU A 2 -10.55 11.47 -12.01
N LEU A 3 -10.00 10.47 -11.30
CA LEU A 3 -9.15 10.71 -10.12
C LEU A 3 -7.88 11.52 -10.43
N ALA A 4 -7.30 11.36 -11.62
CA ALA A 4 -6.11 12.11 -12.03
C ALA A 4 -6.47 13.58 -12.33
N CYS A 5 -7.59 13.82 -13.00
CA CYS A 5 -8.12 15.17 -13.20
C CYS A 5 -8.44 15.83 -11.86
N LEU A 6 -9.16 15.11 -10.98
CA LEU A 6 -9.50 15.59 -9.64
C LEU A 6 -8.26 15.98 -8.82
N ALA A 7 -7.20 15.16 -8.87
CA ALA A 7 -5.95 15.47 -8.19
C ALA A 7 -5.28 16.74 -8.73
N ILE A 8 -5.38 17.02 -10.04
CA ILE A 8 -4.86 18.25 -10.63
C ILE A 8 -5.73 19.45 -10.23
N ASP A 9 -7.05 19.31 -10.36
CA ASP A 9 -8.02 20.38 -10.11
C ASP A 9 -8.05 20.79 -8.62
N SER A 10 -7.80 19.84 -7.71
CA SER A 10 -7.70 20.09 -6.27
C SER A 10 -6.32 20.58 -5.83
N GLY A 11 -5.35 20.72 -6.73
CA GLY A 11 -3.96 21.02 -6.37
C GLY A 11 -3.30 19.92 -5.53
N GLY A 12 -3.78 18.68 -5.63
CA GLY A 12 -3.29 17.55 -4.87
C GLY A 12 -3.81 17.45 -3.44
N ASP A 13 -4.93 18.12 -3.11
CA ASP A 13 -5.55 18.04 -1.78
C ASP A 13 -5.88 16.57 -1.42
N PRO A 14 -5.21 15.99 -0.40
CA PRO A 14 -5.45 14.61 -0.01
C PRO A 14 -6.90 14.34 0.43
N ALA A 15 -7.58 15.30 1.04
CA ALA A 15 -8.94 15.12 1.53
C ALA A 15 -9.95 14.94 0.39
N VAL A 16 -9.78 15.70 -0.70
CA VAL A 16 -10.62 15.60 -1.90
C VAL A 16 -10.42 14.26 -2.59
N ILE A 17 -9.16 13.83 -2.75
CA ILE A 17 -8.83 12.55 -3.36
C ILE A 17 -9.34 11.39 -2.50
N GLN A 18 -9.11 11.43 -1.20
CA GLN A 18 -9.58 10.40 -0.26
C GLN A 18 -11.10 10.32 -0.26
N GLY A 19 -11.82 11.45 -0.25
CA GLY A 19 -13.28 11.47 -0.32
C GLY A 19 -13.81 10.83 -1.61
N ALA A 20 -13.18 11.09 -2.75
CA ALA A 20 -13.55 10.48 -4.03
C ALA A 20 -13.31 8.96 -4.09
N LEU A 21 -12.44 8.44 -3.21
CA LEU A 21 -12.18 7.01 -3.10
C LEU A 21 -13.19 6.26 -2.20
N ASP A 22 -14.17 6.97 -1.63
CA ASP A 22 -15.21 6.46 -0.72
C ASP A 22 -14.64 5.50 0.35
N PRO A 23 -13.84 6.03 1.29
CA PRO A 23 -13.04 5.21 2.17
C PRO A 23 -13.91 4.62 3.28
N THR A 24 -13.97 3.30 3.35
CA THR A 24 -14.55 2.60 4.50
C THR A 24 -13.49 2.41 5.58
N SER A 25 -13.71 2.94 6.78
CA SER A 25 -12.84 2.69 7.93
C SER A 25 -13.02 1.27 8.46
N LEU A 26 -11.91 0.54 8.63
CA LEU A 26 -11.88 -0.83 9.12
C LEU A 26 -10.85 -0.96 10.25
N PRO A 27 -11.13 -1.74 11.32
CA PRO A 27 -10.16 -1.95 12.39
C PRO A 27 -8.91 -2.65 11.85
N VAL A 28 -7.74 -2.21 12.30
CA VAL A 28 -6.48 -2.91 12.00
C VAL A 28 -6.40 -4.13 12.91
N ALA A 29 -6.31 -5.31 12.29
CA ALA A 29 -6.14 -6.56 13.02
C ALA A 29 -4.80 -6.55 13.78
N ASP A 30 -4.75 -7.25 14.91
CA ASP A 30 -3.47 -7.57 15.54
C ASP A 30 -2.79 -8.65 14.69
N VAL A 31 -1.81 -8.23 13.89
CA VAL A 31 -1.05 -9.10 13.01
C VAL A 31 0.16 -9.57 13.78
N GLU A 32 0.50 -10.86 13.73
CA GLU A 32 1.74 -11.43 14.29
C GLU A 32 2.02 -11.07 15.78
N GLY A 33 1.01 -10.67 16.55
CA GLY A 33 1.17 -10.28 17.95
C GLY A 33 1.84 -8.92 18.16
N LEU A 34 1.88 -8.06 17.13
CA LEU A 34 2.55 -6.75 17.17
C LEU A 34 2.09 -5.86 18.33
N LYS A 35 0.84 -5.98 18.78
CA LYS A 35 0.37 -5.26 19.97
C LYS A 35 1.12 -5.62 21.25
N LYS A 36 1.51 -6.89 21.40
CA LYS A 36 2.32 -7.37 22.54
C LYS A 36 3.72 -6.75 22.51
N ASP A 37 4.29 -6.65 21.32
CA ASP A 37 5.63 -6.08 21.10
C ASP A 37 5.62 -4.55 20.99
N LYS A 38 4.45 -3.93 21.24
CA LYS A 38 4.21 -2.48 21.13
C LYS A 38 4.56 -1.90 19.76
N CYS A 39 4.61 -2.74 18.73
CA CYS A 39 4.80 -2.32 17.37
C CYS A 39 3.44 -1.87 16.81
N GLN A 40 3.36 -0.61 16.38
CA GLN A 40 2.14 -0.04 15.81
C GLN A 40 2.31 0.06 14.29
N LEU A 41 1.51 -0.72 13.54
CA LEU A 41 1.47 -0.68 12.07
C LEU A 41 0.97 0.68 11.55
N THR A 42 0.13 1.35 12.33
CA THR A 42 -0.53 2.61 11.99
C THR A 42 -0.65 3.47 13.25
N SER A 43 -0.65 4.80 13.09
CA SER A 43 -0.91 5.75 14.18
C SER A 43 -2.36 5.72 14.69
N THR A 44 -3.27 5.13 13.91
CA THR A 44 -4.69 4.96 14.21
C THR A 44 -5.04 3.49 14.45
N PRO A 45 -6.08 3.16 15.23
CA PRO A 45 -6.53 1.77 15.40
C PRO A 45 -7.31 1.22 14.20
N TYR A 46 -7.47 2.01 13.14
CA TYR A 46 -8.20 1.68 11.92
C TYR A 46 -7.37 2.06 10.68
N GLY A 47 -7.62 1.34 9.58
CA GLY A 47 -7.16 1.67 8.23
C GLY A 47 -8.36 1.93 7.31
N TYR A 48 -8.08 2.30 6.06
CA TYR A 48 -9.11 2.61 5.07
C TYR A 48 -9.12 1.59 3.94
N ARG A 49 -10.30 1.13 3.56
CA ARG A 49 -10.54 0.39 2.31
C ARG A 49 -11.22 1.31 1.32
N PHE A 50 -10.56 1.58 0.20
CA PHE A 50 -11.11 2.38 -0.89
C PHE A 50 -12.03 1.54 -1.77
N MET A 51 -13.11 2.13 -2.29
CA MET A 51 -14.09 1.44 -3.14
C MET A 51 -13.63 1.29 -4.60
N ASN A 52 -12.50 1.91 -4.97
CA ASN A 52 -11.94 1.79 -6.31
C ASN A 52 -11.26 0.42 -6.53
N TRP A 53 -12.00 -0.51 -7.14
CA TRP A 53 -11.53 -1.87 -7.39
C TRP A 53 -10.33 -1.93 -8.34
N GLU A 54 -10.26 -1.03 -9.33
CA GLU A 54 -9.16 -1.00 -10.31
C GLU A 54 -7.85 -0.67 -9.62
N LEU A 55 -7.85 0.36 -8.76
CA LEU A 55 -6.68 0.73 -7.96
C LEU A 55 -6.29 -0.37 -6.98
N ASN A 56 -7.26 -0.98 -6.29
CA ASN A 56 -6.99 -2.08 -5.38
C ASN A 56 -6.38 -3.30 -6.11
N ALA A 57 -6.91 -3.66 -7.28
CA ALA A 57 -6.40 -4.73 -8.12
C ALA A 57 -4.98 -4.42 -8.64
N TYR A 58 -4.72 -3.17 -9.01
CA TYR A 58 -3.40 -2.74 -9.45
C TYR A 58 -2.36 -2.83 -8.32
N PHE A 59 -2.69 -2.40 -7.10
CA PHE A 59 -1.80 -2.56 -5.95
C PHE A 59 -1.54 -4.03 -5.61
N ALA A 60 -2.57 -4.87 -5.64
CA ALA A 60 -2.41 -6.31 -5.45
C ALA A 60 -1.50 -6.92 -6.52
N PHE A 61 -1.70 -6.55 -7.80
CA PHE A 61 -0.85 -7.01 -8.89
C PHE A 61 0.62 -6.61 -8.72
N LEU A 62 0.90 -5.35 -8.35
CA LEU A 62 2.27 -4.89 -8.10
C LEU A 62 2.93 -5.69 -6.96
N PHE A 63 2.17 -5.97 -5.91
CA PHE A 63 2.64 -6.74 -4.77
C PHE A 63 2.97 -8.20 -5.15
N GLU A 64 2.07 -8.87 -5.84
CA GLU A 64 2.28 -10.23 -6.35
C GLU A 64 3.46 -10.30 -7.33
N LEU A 65 3.62 -9.28 -8.17
CA LEU A 65 4.73 -9.20 -9.12
C LEU A 65 6.07 -9.15 -8.39
N ILE A 66 6.17 -8.39 -7.28
CA ILE A 66 7.39 -8.34 -6.47
C ILE A 66 7.69 -9.69 -5.84
N ALA A 67 6.71 -10.31 -5.17
CA ALA A 67 6.88 -11.63 -4.57
C ALA A 67 7.34 -12.67 -5.60
N LYS A 68 6.80 -12.60 -6.82
CA LYS A 68 7.15 -13.52 -7.91
C LYS A 68 8.51 -13.25 -8.53
N ARG A 69 8.93 -11.98 -8.65
CA ARG A 69 10.15 -11.58 -9.39
C ARG A 69 11.37 -11.37 -8.50
N GLY A 70 11.19 -11.03 -7.22
CA GLY A 70 12.28 -10.83 -6.25
C GLY A 70 13.35 -11.94 -6.30
N PRO A 71 12.98 -13.23 -6.25
CA PRO A 71 13.96 -14.33 -6.28
C PRO A 71 14.84 -14.32 -7.54
N SER A 72 14.31 -13.88 -8.69
CA SER A 72 15.07 -13.85 -9.95
C SER A 72 16.19 -12.80 -9.97
N VAL A 73 16.17 -11.84 -9.04
CA VAL A 73 17.20 -10.82 -8.87
C VAL A 73 17.97 -10.98 -7.56
N GLY A 74 17.90 -12.17 -6.94
CA GLY A 74 18.63 -12.50 -5.71
C GLY A 74 18.00 -11.95 -4.43
N LEU A 75 16.75 -11.47 -4.47
CA LEU A 75 16.02 -11.08 -3.27
C LEU A 75 15.25 -12.29 -2.72
N ASP A 76 15.53 -12.66 -1.47
CA ASP A 76 14.73 -13.66 -0.75
C ASP A 76 13.47 -12.98 -0.19
N VAL A 77 12.38 -13.12 -0.93
CA VAL A 77 11.15 -12.36 -0.72
C VAL A 77 10.03 -13.32 -0.31
N ASN A 78 9.70 -13.33 0.98
CA ASN A 78 8.53 -14.03 1.52
C ASN A 78 7.51 -13.01 2.02
N LEU A 79 6.67 -12.53 1.12
CA LEU A 79 5.69 -11.48 1.40
C LEU A 79 4.30 -12.06 1.70
N SER A 80 3.67 -11.51 2.73
CA SER A 80 2.27 -11.71 3.08
C SER A 80 1.46 -10.45 2.81
N ARG A 81 0.13 -10.53 2.80
CA ARG A 81 -0.76 -9.36 2.68
C ARG A 81 -0.51 -8.24 3.72
N TYR A 82 0.21 -8.55 4.80
CA TYR A 82 0.53 -7.60 5.86
C TYR A 82 1.85 -6.86 5.62
N ASP A 83 2.69 -7.31 4.68
CA ASP A 83 3.94 -6.62 4.36
C ASP A 83 3.72 -5.38 3.48
N LEU A 84 2.53 -5.22 2.89
CA LEU A 84 2.16 -4.03 2.15
C LEU A 84 2.18 -2.76 3.01
N PHE A 85 2.04 -2.88 4.35
CA PHE A 85 2.13 -1.73 5.27
C PHE A 85 3.53 -1.11 5.32
N HIS A 86 4.56 -1.84 4.89
CA HIS A 86 5.93 -1.35 4.74
C HIS A 86 6.26 -0.92 3.30
N GLY A 87 5.24 -0.95 2.42
CA GLY A 87 5.33 -0.55 1.03
C GLY A 87 5.34 0.97 0.86
N HIS A 88 6.38 1.50 0.25
CA HIS A 88 6.49 2.88 -0.17
C HIS A 88 6.19 2.97 -1.67
N LEU A 89 5.19 3.76 -2.03
CA LEU A 89 4.87 4.07 -3.42
C LEU A 89 5.75 5.24 -3.89
N PHE A 90 6.26 5.13 -5.11
CA PHE A 90 7.05 6.18 -5.73
C PHE A 90 6.73 6.28 -7.22
N ILE A 91 6.92 7.46 -7.80
CA ILE A 91 6.81 7.67 -9.25
C ILE A 91 8.23 7.89 -9.77
N ALA A 92 8.67 7.05 -10.69
CA ALA A 92 9.95 7.25 -11.37
C ALA A 92 9.86 8.43 -12.36
N ASP A 93 10.98 9.03 -12.75
CA ASP A 93 11.03 10.13 -13.73
C ASP A 93 10.33 9.80 -15.06
N SER A 94 10.25 8.50 -15.39
CA SER A 94 9.49 7.98 -16.53
C SER A 94 7.96 8.08 -16.40
N GLY A 95 7.43 8.53 -15.26
CA GLY A 95 6.00 8.55 -14.93
C GLY A 95 5.44 7.20 -14.47
N ARG A 96 6.27 6.16 -14.33
CA ARG A 96 5.82 4.83 -13.89
C ARG A 96 5.67 4.79 -12.36
N LEU A 97 4.52 4.29 -11.89
CA LEU A 97 4.31 3.98 -10.47
C LEU A 97 5.08 2.71 -10.09
N GLY A 98 5.95 2.83 -9.09
CA GLY A 98 6.63 1.72 -8.44
C GLY A 98 6.19 1.56 -6.98
N ILE A 99 6.49 0.41 -6.42
CA ILE A 99 6.34 0.13 -5.00
C ILE A 99 7.64 -0.51 -4.48
N LEU A 100 8.12 -0.02 -3.35
CA LEU A 100 9.27 -0.54 -2.63
C LEU A 100 8.79 -1.10 -1.29
N VAL A 101 8.99 -2.38 -1.03
CA VAL A 101 8.60 -2.99 0.24
C VAL A 101 9.84 -3.23 1.08
N THR A 102 9.89 -2.67 2.30
CA THR A 102 10.92 -3.02 3.27
C THR A 102 10.41 -4.18 4.11
N SER A 103 10.72 -5.42 3.72
CA SER A 103 10.49 -6.58 4.59
C SER A 103 11.50 -6.55 5.73
N VAL A 104 11.06 -6.73 6.97
CA VAL A 104 11.95 -7.16 8.06
C VAL A 104 12.35 -8.59 7.72
N PHE A 105 13.62 -8.80 7.39
CA PHE A 105 14.16 -10.15 7.19
C PHE A 105 13.82 -10.98 8.43
N LYS A 106 12.97 -11.99 8.28
CA LYS A 106 12.84 -13.03 9.31
C LYS A 106 14.10 -13.88 9.17
N GLU A 107 15.04 -13.68 10.09
CA GLU A 107 16.15 -14.63 10.32
C GLU A 107 15.62 -16.03 10.67
#